data_AF-A0A7X7BKA6-F1
#
_entry.id   AF-A0A7X7BKA6-F1
#
_cell.length_a   1.000
_cell.length_b   1.000
_cell.length_c   1.000
_cell.angle_alpha   90.00
_cell.angle_beta   90.00
_cell.angle_gamma   90.00
#
_symmetry.space_group_name_H-M   'P 1'
#
loop_
_entity.id
_entity.type
_entity.pdbx_description
1 polymer ?
#
loop_
_entity_poly.entity_id
_entity_poly.type
_entity_poly.pdbx_seq_one_letter_code
_entity_poly.pdbx_strand_id
1 'polypeptide(L)' 'SRKTTYEERLEVVRYCLANNREYKLAAEHYNLSYSQVYQWVKKYEEEQKKRSLPH' A
#
# COMPACT_ATOMS: atom_id res chain seq x y z
N SER A 1 7.75 5.65 17.78
CA SER A 1 7.48 5.16 16.41
C SER A 1 6.13 4.47 16.38
N ARG A 2 5.13 4.99 15.64
CA ARG A 2 3.88 4.25 15.40
C ARG A 2 4.23 2.96 14.67
N LYS A 3 3.78 1.81 15.19
CA LYS A 3 3.92 0.51 14.51
C LYS A 3 2.65 0.30 13.70
N THR A 4 2.71 0.50 12.39
CA THR A 4 1.62 0.06 11.52
C THR A 4 1.65 -1.45 11.41
N THR A 5 0.50 -2.09 11.67
CA THR A 5 0.35 -3.54 11.54
C THR A 5 0.29 -3.93 10.07
N TYR A 6 0.46 -5.22 9.78
CA TYR A 6 0.37 -5.72 8.41
C TYR A 6 -1.03 -5.49 7.82
N GLU A 7 -2.06 -5.63 8.63
CA GLU A 7 -3.47 -5.38 8.26
C GLU A 7 -3.68 -3.92 7.87
N GLU A 8 -3.18 -2.98 8.69
CA GLU A 8 -3.27 -1.54 8.40
C GLU A 8 -2.58 -1.19 7.07
N ARG A 9 -1.43 -1.81 6.78
CA ARG A 9 -0.74 -1.61 5.50
C ARG A 9 -1.57 -2.13 4.33
N LEU A 10 -2.23 -3.27 4.47
CA LEU A 10 -3.13 -3.80 3.44
C LEU A 10 -4.34 -2.90 3.23
N GLU A 11 -4.93 -2.36 4.31
CA GLU A 11 -6.03 -1.40 4.21
C GLU A 11 -5.59 -0.12 3.49
N VAL A 12 -4.44 0.45 3.86
CA VAL A 12 -3.86 1.62 3.19
C VAL A 12 -3.63 1.37 1.70
N VAL A 13 -3.06 0.21 1.34
CA VAL A 13 -2.81 -0.16 -0.06
C VAL A 13 -4.13 -0.33 -0.82
N ARG A 14 -5.11 -1.01 -0.24
CA ARG A 14 -6.44 -1.20 -0.85
C ARG A 14 -7.16 0.12 -1.04
N TYR A 15 -7.14 1.00 -0.03
CA TYR A 15 -7.71 2.33 -0.10
C TYR A 15 -7.06 3.16 -1.20
N CYS A 16 -5.72 3.14 -1.28
CA CYS A 16 -4.98 3.81 -2.34
C CYS A 16 -5.35 3.29 -3.73
N LEU A 17 -5.38 1.97 -3.93
CA LEU A 17 -5.75 1.35 -5.21
C LEU A 17 -7.20 1.66 -5.62
N ALA A 18 -8.14 1.69 -4.65
CA ALA A 18 -9.53 2.05 -4.90
C ALA A 18 -9.72 3.53 -5.26
N ASN A 19 -8.88 4.42 -4.72
CA ASN A 19 -8.90 5.86 -4.99
C ASN A 19 -7.97 6.25 -6.16
N ASN A 20 -7.89 5.44 -7.23
CA ASN A 20 -7.06 5.71 -8.42
C ASN A 20 -5.56 5.88 -8.13
N ARG A 21 -5.03 5.18 -7.13
CA ARG A 21 -3.62 5.25 -6.70
C ARG A 21 -3.24 6.63 -6.14
N GLU A 22 -4.16 7.32 -5.49
CA GLU A 22 -3.86 8.55 -4.77
C GLU A 22 -3.08 8.29 -3.47
N TYR A 23 -1.76 8.13 -3.60
CA TYR A 23 -0.86 7.87 -2.48
C TYR A 23 -0.82 9.03 -1.48
N LYS A 24 -1.00 10.27 -1.94
CA LYS A 24 -1.07 11.46 -1.07
C LYS A 24 -2.30 11.41 -0.17
N LEU A 25 -3.48 11.12 -0.74
CA LEU A 25 -4.72 10.99 0.01
C LEU A 25 -4.62 9.90 1.08
N ALA A 26 -4.07 8.74 0.73
CA ALA A 26 -3.84 7.65 1.69
C ALA A 26 -2.81 8.03 2.77
N ALA A 27 -1.73 8.72 2.40
CA ALA A 27 -0.74 9.22 3.35
C ALA A 27 -1.35 10.21 4.35
N GLU A 28 -2.15 11.17 3.88
CA GLU A 28 -2.82 12.14 4.75
C GLU A 28 -3.88 11.49 5.65
N HIS A 29 -4.72 10.61 5.09
CA HIS A 29 -5.79 9.92 5.82
C HIS A 29 -5.27 9.06 6.97
N TYR A 30 -4.19 8.32 6.74
CA TYR A 30 -3.59 7.43 7.74
C TYR A 30 -2.46 8.09 8.54
N ASN A 31 -2.16 9.37 8.27
CA ASN A 31 -1.06 10.13 8.88
C ASN A 31 0.30 9.41 8.71
N LEU A 32 0.56 8.95 7.49
CA LEU A 32 1.75 8.23 7.07
C LEU A 32 2.56 9.06 6.08
N SER A 33 3.82 8.69 5.90
CA SER A 33 4.64 9.30 4.85
C SER A 33 4.26 8.72 3.49
N TYR A 34 4.17 9.58 2.47
CA TYR A 34 3.99 9.18 1.06
C TYR A 34 4.91 8.01 0.66
N SER A 35 6.17 8.07 1.08
CA SER A 35 7.19 7.05 0.83
C SER A 35 6.80 5.68 1.38
N GLN A 36 6.15 5.63 2.55
CA GLN A 36 5.69 4.37 3.16
C GLN A 36 4.54 3.77 2.36
N VAL A 37 3.55 4.59 2.00
CA VAL A 37 2.41 4.16 1.19
C VAL A 37 2.90 3.61 -0.16
N TYR A 38 3.79 4.34 -0.83
CA TYR A 38 4.38 3.91 -2.10
C TYR A 38 5.12 2.57 -1.97
N GLN A 39 5.95 2.39 -0.95
CA GLN A 39 6.65 1.12 -0.72
C GLN A 39 5.69 -0.05 -0.49
N TRP A 40 4.58 0.17 0.23
CA TRP A 40 3.61 -0.89 0.49
C TRP A 40 2.83 -1.26 -0.76
N VAL A 41 2.38 -0.28 -1.56
CA VAL A 41 1.68 -0.53 -2.82
C VAL A 41 2.60 -1.26 -3.79
N LYS A 42 3.84 -0.79 -3.96
CA LYS A 42 4.83 -1.43 -4.82
C LYS A 42 5.07 -2.89 -4.41
N LYS A 43 5.30 -3.14 -3.13
CA LYS A 43 5.49 -4.51 -2.62
C LYS A 43 4.26 -5.38 -2.88
N TYR A 44 3.05 -4.84 -2.68
CA TYR A 44 1.82 -5.55 -2.98
C TYR A 44 1.70 -5.91 -4.47
N GLU A 45 2.01 -4.99 -5.38
CA GLU A 45 1.99 -5.26 -6.82
C GLU A 45 3.04 -6.31 -7.24
N GLU A 46 4.24 -6.28 -6.66
CA GLU A 46 5.26 -7.30 -6.93
C GLU A 46 4.82 -8.69 -6.45
N GLU A 47 4.18 -8.79 -5.29
CA GLU A 47 3.62 -10.05 -4.78
C GLU A 47 2.46 -10.56 -5.66
N GLN A 48 1.58 -9.68 -6.15
CA GLN A 48 0.54 -10.05 -7.13
C GLN A 48 1.16 -10.55 -8.44
N LYS A 49 2.20 -9.87 -8.94
CA LYS A 49 2.88 -10.28 -10.18
C LYS A 49 3.57 -11.63 -10.05
N LYS A 50 4.18 -11.93 -8.90
CA LYS A 50 4.75 -13.26 -8.60
C LYS A 50 3.69 -14.35 -8.59
N ARG A 51 2.49 -14.07 -8.07
CA ARG A 51 1.40 -15.06 -8.00
C ARG A 51 0.77 -15.35 -9.37
N SER A 52 0.84 -14.41 -10.30
CA SER A 52 0.29 -14.56 -11.66
C SER A 52 1.28 -15.15 -12.67
N LEU A 53 2.55 -15.38 -12.29
CA LEU A 53 3.52 -16.09 -13.12
C LEU A 53 3.45 -17.60 -12.79
N PRO A 54 2.93 -18.46 -13.67
CA PRO A 54 3.13 -19.89 -13.53
C PRO A 54 4.64 -20.18 -13.71
N HIS A 55 5.18 -21.03 -12.83
CA HIS A 55 6.51 -21.60 -12.99
C HIS A 55 6.60 -22.45 -14.26
#